data_AF-A0A5A7NRF4-F1
#
_entry.id   AF-A0A5A7NRF4-F1
#
_cell.length_a   1.000
_cell.length_b   1.000
_cell.length_c   1.000
_cell.angle_alpha   90.00
_cell.angle_beta   90.00
_cell.angle_gamma   90.00
#
_symmetry.space_group_name_H-M   'P 1'
#
loop_
_entity.id
_entity.type
_entity.pdbx_description
1 polymer ?
#
loop_
_entity_poly.entity_id
_entity_poly.type
_entity_poly.pdbx_seq_one_letter_code
_entity_poly.pdbx_strand_id
1 'polypeptide(L)' 'MAERGSDKHGSELDDQMKHEVDGALKGVQPAHREEFRQSEPFPDDTDPEEVQDALEREDLASDRPPAQED' A
#
# COMPACT_ATOMS: atom_id res chain seq x y z
N MET A 1 15.12 -24.80 -2.84
CA MET A 1 14.62 -23.67 -3.65
C MET A 1 13.11 -23.72 -3.54
N ALA A 2 12.48 -22.69 -2.98
CA ALA A 2 11.03 -22.67 -2.83
C ALA A 2 10.43 -22.12 -4.13
N GLU A 3 9.85 -22.99 -4.96
CA GLU A 3 9.02 -22.56 -6.08
C GLU A 3 7.76 -21.92 -5.49
N ARG A 4 7.72 -20.59 -5.49
CA ARG A 4 6.49 -19.84 -5.24
C ARG A 4 5.81 -19.62 -6.60
N GLY A 5 5.08 -20.62 -7.06
CA GLY A 5 4.19 -20.58 -8.22
C GLY A 5 3.00 -21.51 -8.00
N SER A 6 1.86 -21.23 -8.65
CA SER A 6 0.68 -22.09 -8.53
C SER A 6 0.89 -23.38 -9.31
N ASP A 7 0.93 -24.56 -8.65
CA ASP A 7 1.04 -25.86 -9.33
C ASP A 7 -0.14 -26.17 -10.28
N LYS A 8 -1.20 -25.33 -10.27
CA LYS A 8 -2.41 -25.52 -11.07
C LYS A 8 -2.35 -24.91 -12.46
N HIS A 9 -1.57 -23.84 -12.65
CA HIS A 9 -1.59 -23.02 -13.86
C HIS A 9 -0.15 -22.76 -14.34
N GLY A 10 0.03 -22.54 -15.64
CA GLY A 10 1.34 -22.16 -16.17
C GLY A 10 1.71 -20.72 -15.81
N SER A 11 2.99 -20.37 -15.83
CA SER A 11 3.50 -19.05 -15.41
C SER A 11 2.83 -17.87 -16.11
N GLU A 12 2.54 -18.01 -17.40
CA GLU A 12 1.87 -16.97 -18.20
C GLU A 12 0.42 -16.71 -17.73
N LEU A 13 -0.28 -17.76 -17.27
CA LEU A 13 -1.64 -17.63 -16.74
C LEU A 13 -1.63 -17.10 -15.31
N ASP A 14 -0.64 -17.48 -14.51
CA ASP A 14 -0.41 -16.91 -13.18
C ASP A 14 -0.17 -15.40 -13.24
N ASP A 15 0.62 -14.93 -14.20
CA ASP A 15 0.89 -13.50 -14.39
C ASP A 15 -0.38 -12.72 -14.78
N GLN A 16 -1.22 -13.30 -15.63
CA GLN A 16 -2.51 -12.70 -16.02
C GLN A 16 -3.47 -12.61 -14.82
N MET A 17 -3.64 -13.71 -14.08
CA MET A 17 -4.50 -13.73 -12.89
C MET A 17 -4.00 -12.77 -11.80
N LYS A 18 -2.68 -12.67 -11.62
CA LYS A 18 -2.09 -11.69 -10.71
C LYS A 18 -2.48 -10.27 -11.11
N HIS A 19 -2.46 -9.95 -12.40
CA HIS A 19 -2.85 -8.62 -12.89
C HIS A 19 -4.32 -8.29 -12.63
N GLU A 20 -5.21 -9.28 -12.71
CA GLU A 20 -6.63 -9.11 -12.37
C GLU A 20 -6.84 -8.86 -10.87
N VAL A 21 -6.10 -9.56 -10.02
CA VAL A 21 -6.22 -9.46 -8.55
C VAL A 21 -5.51 -8.23 -7.99
N ASP A 22 -4.45 -7.76 -8.65
CA ASP A 22 -3.63 -6.62 -8.21
C ASP A 22 -4.47 -5.35 -7.99
N GLY A 23 -5.48 -5.10 -8.84
CA GLY A 23 -6.38 -3.97 -8.69
C GLY A 23 -7.25 -4.04 -7.43
N ALA A 24 -7.69 -5.24 -7.04
CA ALA A 24 -8.47 -5.44 -5.84
C ALA A 24 -7.62 -5.31 -4.56
N LEU A 25 -6.35 -5.73 -4.61
CA LEU A 25 -5.40 -5.61 -3.50
C LEU A 25 -4.95 -4.16 -3.30
N LYS A 26 -4.62 -3.46 -4.39
CA LYS A 26 -4.20 -2.04 -4.35
C LYS A 26 -5.35 -1.08 -4.07
N GLY A 27 -6.59 -1.51 -4.33
CA GLY A 27 -7.81 -0.77 -3.97
C GLY A 27 -8.16 -0.80 -2.47
N VAL A 28 -7.39 -1.52 -1.64
CA VAL A 28 -7.57 -1.52 -0.18
C VAL A 28 -6.86 -0.30 0.40
N GLN A 29 -7.44 0.88 0.17
CA GLN A 29 -7.19 2.00 1.07
C GLN A 29 -7.64 1.59 2.48
N PRO A 30 -6.96 2.05 3.55
CA PRO A 30 -7.41 1.80 4.92
C PRO A 30 -8.88 2.19 5.01
N ALA A 31 -9.72 1.22 5.37
CA ALA A 31 -11.13 1.43 5.61
C ALA A 31 -11.25 2.37 6.80
N HIS A 32 -11.23 3.68 6.53
CA HIS A 32 -11.78 4.75 7.35
C HIS A 32 -11.57 4.49 8.86
N ARG A 33 -10.45 4.98 9.39
CA ARG A 33 -10.38 5.31 10.81
C ARG A 33 -11.65 6.11 11.12
N GLU A 34 -12.39 5.74 12.18
CA GLU A 34 -13.71 6.26 12.52
C GLU A 34 -13.90 7.72 12.04
N GLU A 35 -14.92 8.00 11.21
CA GLU A 35 -15.07 9.27 10.47
C GLU A 35 -14.95 10.53 11.38
N PHE A 36 -15.32 10.42 12.66
CA PHE A 36 -15.16 11.49 13.64
C PHE A 36 -13.70 11.79 14.06
N ARG A 37 -12.76 10.93 13.68
CA ARG A 37 -11.30 11.09 13.84
C ARG A 37 -10.60 11.50 12.55
N GLN A 38 -11.27 11.44 11.40
CA GLN A 38 -10.75 11.95 10.13
C GLN A 38 -11.29 13.38 9.92
N SER A 39 -10.56 14.37 10.42
CA SER A 39 -10.91 15.78 10.23
C SER A 39 -10.66 16.27 8.81
N GLU A 40 -9.90 15.54 7.99
CA GLU A 40 -9.50 15.96 6.64
C GLU A 40 -9.58 14.80 5.63
N PRO A 41 -9.95 15.09 4.36
CA PRO A 41 -9.91 14.10 3.29
C PRO A 41 -8.48 13.58 3.09
N PHE A 42 -8.35 12.31 2.71
CA PHE A 42 -7.04 11.75 2.38
C PHE A 42 -6.55 12.37 1.07
N PRO A 43 -5.27 12.76 0.98
CA PRO A 43 -4.74 13.35 -0.25
C PRO A 43 -4.86 12.42 -1.47
N ASP A 44 -5.17 12.99 -2.63
CA ASP A 44 -5.32 12.29 -3.91
C ASP A 44 -4.51 12.96 -5.04
N ASP A 45 -4.53 12.35 -6.23
CA ASP A 45 -3.74 12.83 -7.39
C ASP A 45 -4.17 14.22 -7.92
N THR A 46 -5.25 14.80 -7.38
CA THR A 46 -5.67 16.17 -7.69
C THR A 46 -5.08 17.21 -6.74
N ASP A 47 -4.48 16.77 -5.63
CA ASP A 47 -3.80 17.63 -4.67
C ASP A 47 -2.42 18.09 -5.15
N PRO A 48 -1.90 19.23 -4.63
CA PRO A 48 -0.55 19.68 -4.94
C PRO A 48 0.52 18.65 -4.57
N GLU A 49 1.61 18.56 -5.35
CA GLU A 49 2.70 17.60 -5.09
C GLU A 49 3.33 17.75 -3.69
N GLU A 50 3.31 18.96 -3.11
CA GLU A 50 3.78 19.19 -1.74
C GLU A 50 3.02 18.35 -0.69
N VAL A 51 1.74 18.07 -0.93
CA VAL A 51 0.89 17.24 -0.07
C VAL A 51 1.30 15.78 -0.17
N GLN A 52 1.63 15.32 -1.38
CA GLN A 52 2.09 13.94 -1.62
C GLN A 52 3.48 13.70 -1.03
N ASP A 53 4.38 14.67 -1.21
CA ASP A 53 5.71 14.69 -0.59
C ASP A 53 5.67 14.58 0.94
N ALA A 54 4.65 15.19 1.57
CA ALA A 54 4.49 15.15 3.01
C ALA A 54 4.11 13.75 3.51
N LEU A 55 3.20 13.06 2.80
CA LEU A 55 2.77 11.69 3.13
C LEU A 55 3.92 10.69 3.02
N GLU A 56 4.68 10.72 1.92
CA GLU A 56 5.81 9.81 1.73
C GLU A 56 6.86 9.97 2.84
N ARG A 57 7.09 11.20 3.31
CA ARG A 57 8.00 11.49 4.43
C ARG A 57 7.50 10.95 5.76
N GLU A 58 6.19 10.98 6.01
CA GLU A 58 5.59 10.40 7.22
C GLU A 58 5.68 8.88 7.23
N ASP A 59 5.45 8.23 6.09
CA ASP A 59 5.59 6.77 5.95
C ASP A 59 7.05 6.31 6.19
N LEU A 60 8.01 7.07 5.66
CA LEU A 60 9.44 6.84 5.90
C LEU A 60 9.86 7.07 7.36
N ALA A 61 9.18 7.98 8.08
CA ALA A 61 9.42 8.22 9.50
C ALA A 61 8.80 7.14 10.40
N SER A 62 7.68 6.55 9.96
CA SER A 62 6.98 5.46 10.64
C SER A 62 7.79 4.14 10.62
N ASP A 63 8.58 3.91 9.56
CA ASP A 63 9.45 2.72 9.41
C ASP A 63 10.81 2.85 10.16
N ARG A 64 11.04 3.93 10.92
CA ARG A 64 12.24 4.07 11.74
C ARG A 64 12.14 3.16 12.98
N PRO A 65 13.04 2.16 13.17
CA PRO A 65 13.00 1.32 14.36
C PRO A 65 13.24 2.18 15.62
N PRO A 66 12.59 1.85 16.77
CA PRO A 66 12.82 2.59 18.00
C PRO A 66 14.31 2.53 18.34
N ALA A 67 14.90 3.70 18.62
CA ALA A 67 16.27 3.78 19.08
C ALA A 67 16.41 2.87 20.30
N GLN A 68 17.29 1.87 20.21
CA GLN A 68 17.60 1.04 21.37
C GLN A 68 18.35 1.92 22.36
N GLU A 69 17.69 2.25 23.47
CA GLU A 69 18.34 2.87 24.62
C GLU A 69 19.32 1.85 25.24
N ASP A 70 20.58 2.28 25.41
CA ASP A 70 21.70 1.52 26.01
C ASP A 70 21.52 1.24 27.52
#